data_AF-A0A3D1CNF2-F1
#
_entry.id   AF-A0A3D1CNF2-F1
#
_cell.length_a   1.000
_cell.length_b   1.000
_cell.length_c   1.000
_cell.angle_alpha   90.00
_cell.angle_beta   90.00
_cell.angle_gamma   90.00
#
_symmetry.space_group_name_H-M   'P 1'
#
loop_
_entity.id
_entity.type
_entity.pdbx_description
1 polymer ?
#
loop_
_entity_poly.entity_id
_entity_poly.type
_entity_poly.pdbx_seq_one_letter_code
_entity_poly.pdbx_strand_id
1 'polypeptide(L)'
;MEHYLSLFIRSIFVENLALAFFLGMCTFLAVSKKIETALGLGIAVVLVQAITVPTNNLIYQYLLKEGALSWAGLPDVDLSFLGLISYIGVIAAMVQIIEMAMDKYVPALYNALGIFLPLITVNCAILGGTLFMVER
;
A
#
# COMPACT_ATOMS: atom_id res chain seq x y z
N MET A 1 18.52 -16.32 20.89
CA MET A 1 17.38 -17.07 20.29
C MET A 1 16.04 -16.50 20.77
N GLU A 2 15.90 -16.21 22.06
CA GLU A 2 14.67 -15.60 22.62
C GLU A 2 14.27 -14.27 21.95
N HIS A 3 15.24 -13.45 21.55
CA HIS A 3 14.98 -12.19 20.84
C HIS A 3 14.36 -12.37 19.44
N TYR A 4 14.75 -13.40 18.68
CA TYR A 4 14.15 -13.67 17.37
C TYR A 4 12.74 -14.25 17.50
N LEU A 5 12.52 -15.06 18.54
CA LEU A 5 11.23 -15.65 18.86
C LEU A 5 10.24 -14.58 19.37
N SER A 6 10.71 -13.65 20.20
CA SER A 6 9.90 -12.50 20.65
C SER A 6 9.58 -11.53 19.51
N LEU A 7 10.53 -11.29 18.59
CA LEU A 7 10.28 -10.49 17.38
C LEU A 7 9.23 -11.15 16.47
N PHE A 8 9.30 -12.47 16.30
CA PHE A 8 8.34 -13.24 15.50
C PHE A 8 6.92 -13.17 16.07
N ILE A 9 6.78 -13.40 17.39
CA ILE A 9 5.48 -13.29 18.08
C ILE A 9 4.93 -11.87 18.00
N ARG A 10 5.78 -10.86 18.20
CA ARG A 10 5.38 -9.45 18.15
C ARG A 10 4.91 -9.04 16.75
N SER A 11 5.60 -9.50 15.70
CA SER A 11 5.24 -9.19 14.32
C SER A 11 3.92 -9.83 13.87
N ILE A 12 3.60 -11.04 14.35
CA ILE A 12 2.38 -11.77 13.94
C ILE A 12 1.13 -11.31 14.72
N PHE A 13 1.28 -11.00 16.01
CA PHE A 13 0.12 -10.73 16.89
C PHE A 13 0.00 -9.28 17.36
N VAL A 14 1.11 -8.57 17.59
CA VAL A 14 1.08 -7.26 18.25
C VAL A 14 1.15 -6.11 17.24
N GLU A 15 1.97 -6.23 16.19
CA GLU A 15 2.13 -5.20 15.15
C GLU A 15 1.50 -5.59 13.80
N ASN A 16 0.62 -6.60 13.80
CA ASN A 16 -0.02 -7.05 12.57
C ASN A 16 -1.14 -6.10 12.12
N LEU A 17 -1.02 -5.59 10.90
CA LEU A 17 -1.98 -4.66 10.27
C LEU A 17 -3.43 -5.17 10.29
N ALA A 18 -3.64 -6.47 10.13
CA ALA A 18 -4.99 -7.05 10.05
C ALA A 18 -5.62 -7.32 11.42
N LEU A 19 -4.83 -7.83 12.38
CA LEU A 19 -5.33 -8.31 13.69
C LEU A 19 -5.32 -7.23 14.78
N ALA A 20 -4.36 -6.29 14.74
CA ALA A 20 -4.23 -5.25 15.75
C ALA A 20 -4.85 -3.91 15.31
N PHE A 21 -4.67 -3.55 14.03
CA PHE A 21 -5.12 -2.26 13.50
C PHE A 21 -6.43 -2.35 12.69
N PHE A 22 -6.94 -3.55 12.42
CA PHE A 22 -8.17 -3.78 11.63
C PHE A 22 -8.15 -3.14 10.22
N LEU A 23 -6.97 -3.01 9.61
CA LEU A 23 -6.81 -2.47 8.26
C LEU A 23 -6.97 -3.57 7.19
N GLY A 24 -7.63 -3.25 6.07
CA GLY A 24 -7.76 -4.16 4.92
C GLY A 24 -8.92 -5.18 4.99
N MET A 25 -9.85 -5.00 5.94
CA MET A 25 -10.97 -5.95 6.16
C MET A 25 -11.90 -6.13 4.96
N CYS A 26 -12.12 -5.08 4.15
CA CYS A 26 -13.05 -5.11 3.02
C CYS A 26 -12.69 -6.17 1.97
N THR A 27 -11.42 -6.20 1.56
CA THR A 27 -10.92 -7.17 0.57
C THR A 27 -10.71 -8.55 1.19
N PHE A 28 -10.33 -8.61 2.47
CA PHE A 28 -10.22 -9.86 3.22
C PHE A 28 -11.56 -10.61 3.29
N LEU A 29 -12.64 -9.94 3.72
CA LEU A 29 -13.97 -10.56 3.82
C LEU A 29 -14.55 -10.92 2.45
N ALA A 30 -14.25 -10.15 1.40
CA ALA A 30 -14.76 -10.40 0.06
C ALA A 30 -14.14 -11.63 -0.62
N VAL A 31 -12.83 -11.87 -0.44
CA VAL A 31 -12.07 -12.86 -1.24
C VAL A 31 -11.73 -14.15 -0.47
N SER A 32 -12.19 -14.28 0.77
CA SER A 32 -11.94 -15.46 1.62
C SER A 32 -12.57 -16.79 1.16
N LYS A 33 -13.44 -16.80 0.12
CA LYS A 33 -14.17 -18.00 -0.30
C LYS A 33 -13.34 -19.01 -1.11
N LYS A 34 -12.30 -18.57 -1.81
CA LYS A 34 -11.45 -19.42 -2.65
C LYS A 34 -9.98 -19.13 -2.35
N ILE A 35 -9.24 -20.19 -2.01
CA ILE A 35 -7.82 -20.09 -1.60
C ILE A 35 -6.95 -19.57 -2.76
N GLU A 36 -7.20 -20.03 -3.99
CA GLU A 36 -6.44 -19.62 -5.17
C GLU A 36 -6.55 -18.12 -5.45
N THR A 37 -7.76 -17.54 -5.33
CA THR A 37 -7.98 -16.09 -5.52
C THR A 37 -7.44 -15.28 -4.34
N ALA A 38 -7.55 -15.82 -3.12
CA ALA A 38 -7.03 -15.16 -1.92
C ALA A 38 -5.50 -15.04 -1.94
N LEU A 39 -4.80 -16.11 -2.37
CA LEU A 39 -3.35 -16.08 -2.55
C LEU A 39 -2.93 -15.08 -3.64
N GLY A 40 -3.61 -15.10 -4.79
CA GLY A 40 -3.34 -14.16 -5.88
C GLY A 40 -3.50 -12.70 -5.46
N LEU A 41 -4.58 -12.38 -4.74
CA LEU A 41 -4.82 -11.04 -4.21
C LEU A 41 -3.79 -10.65 -3.14
N GLY A 42 -3.45 -11.56 -2.23
CA GLY A 42 -2.47 -11.32 -1.18
C GLY A 42 -1.10 -10.96 -1.76
N ILE A 43 -0.64 -11.71 -2.76
CA ILE A 43 0.62 -11.43 -3.46
C ILE A 43 0.56 -10.06 -4.15
N ALA A 44 -0.55 -9.75 -4.84
CA ALA A 44 -0.73 -8.46 -5.49
C ALA A 44 -0.65 -7.29 -4.48
N VAL A 45 -1.35 -7.39 -3.35
CA VAL A 45 -1.34 -6.35 -2.30
C VAL A 45 0.04 -6.18 -1.68
N VAL A 46 0.76 -7.26 -1.39
CA VAL A 46 2.13 -7.20 -0.85
C VAL A 46 3.08 -6.55 -1.86
N LEU A 47 2.97 -6.88 -3.15
CA LEU A 47 3.78 -6.27 -4.20
C LEU A 47 3.48 -4.78 -4.36
N VAL A 48 2.20 -4.38 -4.40
CA VAL A 48 1.82 -2.95 -4.41
C VAL A 48 2.45 -2.25 -3.22
N GLN A 49 2.24 -2.79 -2.00
CA GLN A 49 2.72 -2.16 -0.78
C GLN A 49 4.24 -2.01 -0.75
N ALA A 50 4.96 -3.05 -1.19
CA ALA A 50 6.41 -3.04 -1.21
C ALA A 50 6.98 -1.97 -2.16
N ILE A 51 6.24 -1.58 -3.20
CA ILE A 51 6.69 -0.57 -4.17
C ILE A 51 6.15 0.83 -3.84
N THR A 52 4.90 0.94 -3.38
CA THR A 52 4.26 2.23 -3.06
C THR A 52 4.90 2.90 -1.86
N VAL A 53 5.27 2.14 -0.81
CA VAL A 53 5.92 2.69 0.39
C VAL A 53 7.24 3.41 0.08
N PRO A 54 8.25 2.77 -0.55
CA PRO A 54 9.50 3.46 -0.87
C PRO A 54 9.30 4.60 -1.88
N THR A 55 8.38 4.46 -2.82
CA THR A 55 8.05 5.52 -3.78
C THR A 55 7.46 6.74 -3.07
N ASN A 56 6.51 6.53 -2.14
CA ASN A 56 5.94 7.59 -1.34
C ASN A 56 6.96 8.19 -0.36
N ASN A 57 7.92 7.42 0.14
CA ASN A 57 9.02 7.96 0.95
C ASN A 57 9.87 8.95 0.16
N LEU A 58 10.24 8.58 -1.08
CA LEU A 58 10.99 9.46 -1.96
C LEU A 58 10.18 10.73 -2.27
N ILE A 59 8.89 10.59 -2.58
CA ILE A 59 8.02 11.75 -2.84
C ILE A 59 7.85 12.62 -1.59
N TYR A 60 7.73 12.03 -0.41
CA TYR A 60 7.64 12.76 0.85
C TYR A 60 8.92 13.59 1.10
N GLN A 61 10.10 12.99 0.91
CA GLN A 61 11.39 13.67 1.10
C GLN A 61 11.68 14.74 0.03
N TYR A 62 11.31 14.51 -1.23
CA TYR A 62 11.65 15.40 -2.35
C TYR A 62 10.55 16.41 -2.72
N LEU A 63 9.30 16.19 -2.31
CA LEU A 63 8.15 16.98 -2.78
C LEU A 63 7.30 17.58 -1.66
N LEU A 64 7.31 16.99 -0.46
CA LEU A 64 6.30 17.28 0.56
C LEU A 64 6.83 17.87 1.87
N LYS A 65 8.09 17.58 2.23
CA LYS A 65 8.72 18.11 3.45
C LYS A 65 8.98 19.62 3.34
N GLU A 66 8.92 20.35 4.46
CA GLU A 66 9.34 21.76 4.58
C GLU A 66 10.70 21.96 3.87
N GLY A 67 10.74 22.84 2.86
CA GLY A 67 11.94 23.17 2.09
C GLY A 67 12.33 22.20 0.95
N ALA A 68 11.56 21.14 0.68
CA ALA A 68 11.87 20.18 -0.40
C ALA A 68 11.75 20.78 -1.82
N LEU A 69 10.93 21.84 -1.98
CA LEU A 69 10.81 22.61 -3.22
C LEU A 69 11.95 23.63 -3.44
N SER A 70 13.09 23.48 -2.76
CA SER A 70 14.29 24.28 -3.02
C SER A 70 14.79 24.18 -4.47
N TRP A 71 14.52 23.06 -5.14
CA TRP A 71 14.87 22.86 -6.55
C TRP A 71 13.98 23.64 -7.55
N ALA A 72 12.79 24.08 -7.12
CA ALA A 72 11.82 24.80 -7.96
C ALA A 72 11.64 26.29 -7.57
N GLY A 73 12.41 26.80 -6.60
CA GLY A 73 12.46 28.23 -6.25
C GLY A 73 11.35 28.74 -5.30
N LEU A 74 10.64 27.85 -4.60
CA LEU A 74 9.56 28.19 -3.65
C LEU A 74 9.81 27.50 -2.29
N PRO A 75 10.65 28.09 -1.42
CA PRO A 75 11.13 27.44 -0.19
C PRO A 75 10.13 27.39 0.97
N ASP A 76 9.08 28.23 0.96
CA ASP A 76 8.16 28.46 2.10
C ASP A 76 6.78 27.80 1.96
N VAL A 77 6.54 27.00 0.91
CA VAL A 77 5.22 26.37 0.74
C VAL A 77 5.19 25.02 1.46
N ASP A 78 4.49 24.96 2.59
CA ASP A 78 4.17 23.71 3.28
C ASP A 78 3.06 22.96 2.51
N LEU A 79 3.45 21.91 1.78
CA LEU A 79 2.53 21.03 1.04
C LEU A 79 2.03 19.86 1.89
N SER A 80 2.20 19.85 3.21
CA SER A 80 1.71 18.76 4.08
C SER A 80 0.21 18.49 3.88
N PHE A 81 -0.60 19.51 3.58
CA PHE A 81 -2.03 19.34 3.30
C PHE A 81 -2.30 18.49 2.04
N LEU A 82 -1.40 18.48 1.06
CA LEU A 82 -1.55 17.74 -0.20
C LEU A 82 -1.06 16.29 -0.13
N GLY A 83 -0.50 15.86 1.01
CA GLY A 83 0.09 14.54 1.18
C GLY A 83 -0.86 13.38 0.92
N LEU A 84 -2.05 13.42 1.50
CA LEU A 84 -3.05 12.35 1.28
C LEU A 84 -3.39 12.18 -0.21
N ILE A 85 -3.60 13.29 -0.92
CA ILE A 85 -3.97 13.27 -2.34
C ILE A 85 -2.80 12.74 -3.18
N SER A 86 -1.57 13.17 -2.87
CA SER A 86 -0.36 12.67 -3.51
C SER A 86 -0.20 11.16 -3.32
N TYR A 87 -0.35 10.65 -2.10
CA TYR A 87 -0.22 9.23 -1.79
C TYR A 87 -1.25 8.39 -2.53
N ILE A 88 -2.52 8.83 -2.56
CA ILE A 88 -3.58 8.14 -3.30
C ILE A 88 -3.28 8.15 -4.80
N GLY A 89 -2.79 9.26 -5.36
CA GLY A 89 -2.42 9.35 -6.77
C GLY A 89 -1.31 8.39 -7.17
N VAL A 90 -0.27 8.24 -6.34
CA VAL A 90 0.83 7.30 -6.58
C VAL A 90 0.34 5.87 -6.48
N ILE A 91 -0.47 5.55 -5.46
CA ILE A 91 -1.08 4.22 -5.33
C ILE A 91 -1.93 3.90 -6.56
N ALA A 92 -2.74 4.83 -7.03
CA ALA A 92 -3.59 4.65 -8.22
C ALA A 92 -2.75 4.35 -9.47
N ALA A 93 -1.67 5.10 -9.70
CA ALA A 93 -0.77 4.87 -10.83
C ALA A 93 -0.11 3.47 -10.76
N MET A 94 0.32 3.04 -9.57
CA MET A 94 0.94 1.73 -9.38
C MET A 94 -0.05 0.57 -9.56
N VAL A 95 -1.28 0.71 -9.04
CA VAL A 95 -2.33 -0.29 -9.23
C VAL A 95 -2.73 -0.40 -10.70
N GLN A 96 -2.77 0.71 -11.44
CA GLN A 96 -3.03 0.70 -12.88
C GLN A 96 -1.99 -0.12 -13.66
N ILE A 97 -0.71 0.00 -13.29
CA ILE A 97 0.36 -0.79 -13.90
C ILE A 97 0.15 -2.29 -13.62
N ILE A 98 -0.26 -2.64 -12.40
CA ILE A 98 -0.55 -4.03 -12.03
C ILE A 98 -1.78 -4.57 -12.76
N GLU A 99 -2.82 -3.77 -12.97
CA GLU A 99 -3.99 -4.17 -13.74
C GLU A 99 -3.59 -4.60 -15.15
N MET A 100 -2.78 -3.78 -15.83
CA MET A 100 -2.24 -4.12 -17.16
C MET A 100 -1.33 -5.35 -17.13
N ALA A 101 -0.56 -5.57 -16.07
CA ALA A 101 0.28 -6.74 -15.92
C ALA A 101 -0.55 -8.02 -15.67
N MET A 102 -1.58 -7.96 -14.83
CA MET A 102 -2.44 -9.09 -14.48
C MET A 102 -3.27 -9.57 -15.67
N ASP A 103 -3.80 -8.65 -16.48
CA ASP A 103 -4.53 -8.99 -17.71
C ASP A 103 -3.65 -9.80 -18.69
N LYS A 104 -2.37 -9.42 -18.78
CA LYS A 104 -1.41 -10.09 -19.69
C LYS A 104 -0.90 -11.44 -19.17
N TYR A 105 -0.53 -11.54 -17.88
CA TYR A 105 0.15 -12.73 -17.35
C TYR A 105 -0.81 -13.74 -16.70
N VAL A 106 -1.93 -13.29 -16.12
CA VAL A 106 -2.82 -14.16 -15.32
C VAL A 106 -4.29 -13.83 -15.58
N PRO A 107 -4.83 -14.15 -16.79
CA PRO A 107 -6.22 -13.82 -17.14
C PRO A 107 -7.25 -14.55 -16.28
N ALA A 108 -6.91 -15.71 -15.72
CA ALA A 108 -7.79 -16.44 -14.80
C ALA A 108 -8.06 -15.64 -13.51
N LEU A 109 -7.04 -14.96 -12.97
CA LEU A 109 -7.17 -14.14 -11.77
C LEU A 109 -7.87 -12.81 -12.09
N TYR A 110 -7.57 -12.20 -13.23
CA TYR A 110 -8.26 -11.00 -13.71
C TYR A 110 -9.78 -11.22 -13.85
N ASN A 111 -10.20 -12.34 -14.45
CA ASN A 111 -11.63 -12.68 -14.57
C ASN A 111 -12.31 -12.96 -13.22
N ALA A 112 -11.58 -13.52 -12.25
CA ALA A 112 -12.12 -13.80 -10.92
C ALA A 112 -12.23 -12.54 -10.03
N LEU A 113 -11.39 -11.54 -10.30
CA LEU A 113 -11.16 -10.42 -9.39
C LEU A 113 -11.40 -9.04 -10.02
N GLY A 114 -11.79 -8.96 -11.29
CA GLY A 114 -11.75 -7.74 -12.11
C GLY A 114 -12.36 -6.48 -11.47
N ILE A 115 -13.48 -6.61 -10.76
CA ILE A 115 -14.12 -5.46 -10.07
C ILE A 115 -13.33 -5.01 -8.82
N PHE A 116 -12.56 -5.91 -8.20
CA PHE A 116 -11.78 -5.64 -7.00
C PHE A 116 -10.37 -5.09 -7.28
N LEU A 117 -9.86 -5.17 -8.51
CA LEU A 117 -8.54 -4.61 -8.87
C LEU A 117 -8.50 -3.09 -8.64
N PRO A 118 -9.48 -2.29 -9.10
CA PRO A 118 -9.54 -0.86 -8.77
C PRO A 118 -9.71 -0.60 -7.28
N LEU A 119 -10.36 -1.50 -6.53
CA LEU A 119 -10.55 -1.36 -5.08
C LEU A 119 -9.23 -1.52 -4.29
N ILE A 120 -8.16 -2.02 -4.92
CA ILE A 120 -6.82 -2.04 -4.31
C ILE A 120 -6.33 -0.61 -4.05
N THR A 121 -6.72 0.37 -4.88
CA THR A 121 -6.30 1.78 -4.73
C THR A 121 -6.72 2.41 -3.41
N VAL A 122 -7.89 2.00 -2.91
CA VAL A 122 -8.49 2.49 -1.66
C VAL A 122 -8.34 1.47 -0.53
N ASN A 123 -7.46 0.49 -0.67
CA ASN A 123 -7.25 -0.50 0.37
C ASN A 123 -6.60 0.17 1.60
N CYS A 124 -7.32 0.13 2.72
CA CYS A 124 -6.88 0.78 3.96
C CYS A 124 -5.53 0.28 4.47
N ALA A 125 -5.18 -0.99 4.23
CA ALA A 125 -3.87 -1.52 4.63
C ALA A 125 -2.74 -0.87 3.83
N ILE A 126 -2.98 -0.56 2.54
CA ILE A 126 -1.98 0.06 1.69
C ILE A 126 -1.75 1.51 2.11
N LEU A 127 -2.85 2.27 2.25
CA LEU A 127 -2.81 3.65 2.70
C LEU A 127 -2.21 3.76 4.12
N GLY A 128 -2.62 2.89 5.04
CA GLY A 128 -2.10 2.88 6.41
C GLY A 128 -0.60 2.61 6.48
N GLY A 129 -0.06 1.71 5.65
CA GLY A 129 1.38 1.49 5.61
C GLY A 129 2.16 2.68 5.05
N THR A 130 1.58 3.47 4.14
CA THR A 130 2.20 4.73 3.68
C THR A 130 2.15 5.83 4.75
N LEU A 131 1.09 5.87 5.56
CA LEU A 131 0.98 6.81 6.69
C LEU A 131 1.94 6.46 7.82
N PHE A 132 2.05 5.18 8.19
CA PHE A 132 2.99 4.73 9.22
C PHE A 132 4.44 5.04 8.88
N MET A 133 4.79 5.08 7.59
CA MET A 133 6.12 5.48 7.13
C MET A 133 6.41 6.98 7.34
N VAL A 134 5.39 7.83 7.35
CA VAL A 134 5.56 9.27 7.63
C VAL A 134 5.69 9.51 9.14
N GLU A 135 4.96 8.73 9.93
CA GLU A 135 4.75 8.99 11.35
C GLU A 135 5.70 8.20 12.27
N ARG A 136 6.37 7.15 11.76
CA ARG A 136 7.38 6.34 12.45
C ARG A 136 8.70 6.31 11.68
#